data_AF-A0A3B5KJV9-F1
#
_entry.id   AF-A0A3B5KJV9-F1
#
_cell.length_a   1.000
_cell.length_b   1.000
_cell.length_c   1.000
_cell.angle_alpha   90.00
_cell.angle_beta   90.00
_cell.angle_gamma   90.00
#
_symmetry.space_group_name_H-M   'P 1'
#
loop_
_entity.id
_entity.type
_entity.pdbx_description
1 polymer ?
#
loop_
_entity_poly.entity_id
_entity_poly.type
_entity_poly.pdbx_seq_one_letter_code
_entity_poly.pdbx_strand_id
1 'polypeptide(L)'
;MCVFVVRFFVVEDHILHATRGLVTRAFTDELWNMALSKIIAVLRTHSSYCDDPDLVLELKNLIVICADTLQGYGFPVNRLFDLLFEVRDQYNETLLKKWAVVFREIFESDNYSPIPVETEEEYKLVTSRFPFHDPEIEKQDFPKKLPMSQSVPQIYTQVKEFIYASLKFSESLHRSSTEIDDMLRKSTNLLLTRTLSSCLQNLIKKPHIGLTELVQIIINTTHLEQACKYLEEFITNITNVSPETVHTTRLYGLSTFKDARHAAEGEIYTKLNQKIDEFIQLADYEWSMAESDGRASGYLMDLINFLRSTFQVFTHLPGKVAQTACMSACKHLSTSLMQMLLDTELKQISMGAIQQFNLDVMQCECEYEER
;
A
#
# COMPACT_ATOMS: atom_id res chain seq x y z
N MET A 1 34.96 -16.71 -11.16
CA MET A 1 35.64 -16.80 -9.85
C MET A 1 35.38 -18.15 -9.16
N CYS A 2 34.12 -18.51 -8.88
CA CYS A 2 33.79 -19.77 -8.17
C CYS A 2 34.42 -21.02 -8.81
N VAL A 3 34.38 -21.17 -10.14
CA VAL A 3 34.99 -22.32 -10.85
C VAL A 3 36.50 -22.42 -10.62
N PHE A 4 37.22 -21.29 -10.59
CA PHE A 4 38.68 -21.29 -10.37
C PHE A 4 39.03 -21.64 -8.93
N VAL A 5 38.28 -21.11 -7.97
CA VAL A 5 38.46 -21.40 -6.54
C VAL A 5 38.19 -22.89 -6.28
N VAL A 6 37.04 -23.39 -6.75
CA VAL A 6 36.68 -24.81 -6.59
C VAL A 6 37.73 -25.71 -7.23
N ARG A 7 38.15 -25.45 -8.47
CA ARG A 7 39.20 -26.25 -9.12
C ARG A 7 40.53 -26.23 -8.37
N PHE A 8 40.95 -25.07 -7.85
CA PHE A 8 42.19 -24.97 -7.10
C PHE A 8 42.13 -25.82 -5.82
N PHE A 9 41.08 -25.68 -5.00
CA PHE A 9 40.96 -26.43 -3.75
C PHE A 9 40.71 -27.93 -3.96
N VAL A 10 40.01 -28.32 -5.02
CA VAL A 10 39.84 -29.74 -5.39
C VAL A 10 41.16 -30.38 -5.83
N VAL A 11 42.00 -29.64 -6.56
CA VAL A 11 43.33 -30.14 -6.98
C VAL A 11 44.26 -30.28 -5.77
N GLU A 12 44.27 -29.30 -4.85
CA GLU A 12 45.06 -29.36 -3.62
C GLU A 12 44.62 -30.52 -2.69
N ASP A 13 43.31 -30.75 -2.57
CA ASP A 13 42.76 -31.88 -1.82
C ASP A 13 43.14 -33.24 -2.46
N HIS A 14 43.08 -33.32 -3.79
CA HIS A 14 43.52 -34.52 -4.51
C HIS A 14 45.02 -34.78 -4.32
N ILE A 15 45.86 -33.74 -4.33
CA ILE A 15 47.30 -33.84 -4.07
C ILE A 15 47.56 -34.28 -2.62
N LEU A 16 46.82 -33.76 -1.65
CA LEU A 16 46.88 -34.17 -0.24
C LEU A 16 46.58 -35.67 -0.08
N HIS A 17 45.60 -36.20 -0.83
CA HIS A 17 45.24 -37.62 -0.78
C HIS A 17 46.17 -38.51 -1.62
N ALA A 18 46.74 -38.01 -2.71
CA ALA A 18 47.60 -38.77 -3.62
C ALA A 18 49.08 -38.77 -3.22
N THR A 19 49.55 -37.79 -2.42
CA THR A 19 50.96 -37.64 -2.06
C THR A 19 51.19 -37.61 -0.55
N ARG A 20 52.18 -38.35 -0.05
CA ARG A 20 52.57 -38.32 1.38
C ARG A 20 53.57 -37.19 1.63
N GLY A 21 53.14 -36.14 2.34
CA GLY A 21 54.03 -35.14 2.97
C GLY A 21 54.29 -33.84 2.21
N LEU A 22 53.69 -33.63 1.03
CA LEU A 22 53.81 -32.38 0.26
C LEU A 22 52.86 -31.28 0.74
N VAL A 23 51.65 -31.67 1.15
CA VAL A 23 50.60 -30.78 1.67
C VAL A 23 50.12 -31.35 3.00
N THR A 24 49.84 -30.49 3.97
CA THR A 24 49.25 -30.91 5.25
C THR A 24 47.84 -30.37 5.36
N ARG A 25 46.96 -31.10 6.05
CA ARG A 25 45.57 -30.68 6.26
C ARG A 25 45.46 -29.28 6.90
N ALA A 26 46.35 -28.98 7.85
CA ALA A 26 46.41 -27.67 8.50
C ALA A 26 46.74 -26.53 7.53
N PHE A 27 47.64 -26.75 6.57
CA PHE A 27 47.97 -25.75 5.55
C PHE A 27 46.79 -25.50 4.59
N THR A 28 46.11 -26.57 4.15
CA THR A 28 44.92 -26.46 3.29
C THR A 28 43.78 -25.72 4.00
N ASP A 29 43.57 -25.99 5.29
CA ASP A 29 42.56 -25.32 6.11
C ASP A 29 42.86 -23.82 6.29
N GLU A 30 44.12 -23.44 6.52
CA GLU A 30 44.53 -22.04 6.65
C GLU A 30 44.38 -21.28 5.32
N LEU A 31 44.81 -21.91 4.21
CA LEU A 31 44.66 -21.35 2.86
C LEU A 31 43.19 -21.18 2.49
N TRP A 32 42.34 -22.16 2.83
CA TRP A 32 40.89 -22.08 2.64
C TRP A 32 40.29 -20.92 3.43
N ASN A 33 40.61 -20.79 4.72
CA ASN A 33 40.09 -19.71 5.55
C ASN A 33 40.49 -18.32 5.04
N MET A 34 41.72 -18.16 4.55
CA MET A 34 42.19 -16.91 3.95
C MET A 34 41.46 -16.60 2.64
N ALA A 35 41.34 -17.59 1.74
CA ALA A 35 40.65 -17.45 0.47
C ALA A 35 39.16 -17.14 0.67
N LEU A 36 38.48 -17.90 1.54
CA LEU A 36 37.08 -17.73 1.89
C LEU A 36 36.81 -16.33 2.43
N SER A 37 37.67 -15.81 3.30
CA SER A 37 37.52 -14.46 3.85
C SER A 37 37.61 -13.38 2.75
N LYS A 38 38.52 -13.53 1.79
CA LYS A 38 38.63 -12.62 0.63
C LYS A 38 37.44 -12.74 -0.31
N ILE A 39 36.98 -13.96 -0.59
CA ILE A 39 35.81 -14.24 -1.43
C ILE A 39 34.56 -13.59 -0.84
N ILE A 40 34.31 -13.79 0.45
CA ILE A 40 33.17 -13.19 1.15
C ILE A 40 33.23 -11.67 1.08
N ALA A 41 34.40 -11.06 1.32
CA ALA A 41 34.57 -9.62 1.23
C ALA A 41 34.21 -9.07 -0.16
N VAL A 42 34.73 -9.71 -1.22
CA VAL A 42 34.45 -9.32 -2.62
C VAL A 42 32.97 -9.50 -2.95
N LEU A 43 32.40 -10.66 -2.62
CA LEU A 43 30.98 -10.95 -2.91
C LEU A 43 30.05 -9.99 -2.17
N ARG A 44 30.33 -9.67 -0.90
CA ARG A 44 29.56 -8.71 -0.11
C ARG A 44 29.61 -7.30 -0.71
N THR A 45 30.79 -6.86 -1.14
CA THR A 45 30.93 -5.56 -1.81
C THR A 45 30.12 -5.54 -3.10
N HIS A 46 30.26 -6.54 -3.97
CA HIS A 46 29.54 -6.55 -5.24
C HIS A 46 28.02 -6.77 -5.09
N SER A 47 27.57 -7.55 -4.11
CA SER A 47 26.13 -7.72 -3.86
C SER A 47 25.48 -6.42 -3.39
N SER A 48 26.18 -5.62 -2.56
CA SER A 48 25.63 -4.35 -2.05
C SER A 48 25.38 -3.29 -3.13
N TYR A 49 26.11 -3.33 -4.24
CA TYR A 49 25.95 -2.40 -5.38
C TYR A 49 25.00 -2.94 -6.45
N CYS A 50 24.42 -4.13 -6.26
CA CYS A 50 23.52 -4.73 -7.22
C CYS A 50 22.08 -4.27 -6.96
N ASP A 51 21.54 -3.47 -7.87
CA ASP A 51 20.15 -3.00 -7.84
C ASP A 51 19.22 -3.81 -8.78
N ASP A 52 19.74 -4.85 -9.45
CA ASP A 52 18.96 -5.75 -10.29
C ASP A 52 18.62 -7.06 -9.55
N PRO A 53 17.33 -7.33 -9.27
CA PRO A 53 16.89 -8.58 -8.62
C PRO A 53 17.35 -9.84 -9.35
N ASP A 54 17.36 -9.85 -10.69
CA ASP A 54 17.70 -11.04 -11.48
C ASP A 54 19.19 -11.37 -11.36
N LEU A 55 20.06 -10.34 -11.39
CA LEU A 55 21.50 -10.50 -11.15
C LEU A 55 21.80 -10.98 -9.72
N VAL A 56 21.04 -10.52 -8.71
CA VAL A 56 21.20 -11.01 -7.33
C VAL A 56 20.80 -12.48 -7.22
N LEU A 57 19.76 -12.93 -7.94
CA LEU A 57 19.38 -14.34 -8.00
C LEU A 57 20.45 -15.21 -8.68
N GLU A 58 21.02 -14.74 -9.80
CA GLU A 58 22.14 -15.41 -10.46
C GLU A 58 23.35 -15.54 -9.53
N LEU A 59 23.69 -14.46 -8.82
CA LEU A 59 24.76 -14.47 -7.82
C LEU A 59 24.48 -15.49 -6.71
N LYS A 60 23.26 -15.50 -6.17
CA LYS A 60 22.83 -16.48 -5.16
C LYS A 60 22.98 -17.91 -5.68
N ASN A 61 22.54 -18.20 -6.90
CA ASN A 61 22.64 -19.55 -7.48
C ASN A 61 24.10 -19.98 -7.64
N LEU A 62 24.98 -19.07 -8.06
CA LEU A 62 26.42 -19.36 -8.16
C LEU A 62 27.06 -19.61 -6.79
N ILE A 63 26.64 -18.89 -5.74
CA ILE A 63 27.13 -19.09 -4.37
C ILE A 63 26.65 -20.45 -3.84
N VAL A 64 25.39 -20.82 -4.05
CA VAL A 64 24.82 -22.12 -3.64
C VAL A 64 25.56 -23.27 -4.33
N ILE A 65 25.69 -23.24 -5.67
CA ILE A 65 26.43 -24.28 -6.41
C ILE A 65 27.88 -24.40 -5.91
N CYS A 66 28.52 -23.27 -5.63
CA CYS A 66 29.89 -23.25 -5.07
C CYS A 66 29.93 -23.91 -3.69
N ALA A 67 28.99 -23.55 -2.80
CA ALA A 67 28.89 -24.11 -1.45
C ALA A 67 28.62 -25.62 -1.48
N ASP A 68 27.64 -26.08 -2.27
CA ASP A 68 27.29 -27.50 -2.38
C ASP A 68 28.46 -28.33 -2.92
N THR A 69 29.15 -27.80 -3.93
CA THR A 69 30.32 -28.48 -4.52
C THR A 69 31.42 -28.61 -3.47
N LEU A 70 31.77 -27.53 -2.77
CA LEU A 70 32.83 -27.52 -1.75
C LEU A 70 32.48 -28.39 -0.54
N GLN A 71 31.21 -28.41 -0.14
CA GLN A 71 30.71 -29.27 0.92
C GLN A 71 30.85 -30.75 0.54
N GLY A 72 30.63 -31.10 -0.74
CA GLY A 72 30.88 -32.44 -1.26
C GLY A 72 32.33 -32.92 -1.14
N TYR A 73 33.29 -31.99 -1.16
CA TYR A 73 34.72 -32.26 -0.91
C TYR A 73 35.12 -32.14 0.58
N GLY A 74 34.18 -31.89 1.49
CA GLY A 74 34.43 -31.83 2.93
C GLY A 74 34.94 -30.49 3.46
N PHE A 75 34.90 -29.42 2.66
CA PHE A 75 35.27 -28.08 3.12
C PHE A 75 34.14 -27.42 3.94
N PRO A 76 34.47 -26.63 4.99
CA PRO A 76 33.47 -25.91 5.76
C PRO A 76 32.91 -24.71 4.96
N VAL A 77 31.60 -24.70 4.74
CA VAL A 77 30.90 -23.70 3.90
C VAL A 77 29.91 -22.80 4.66
N ASN A 78 29.81 -22.94 5.99
CA ASN A 78 28.85 -22.17 6.81
C ASN A 78 28.90 -20.66 6.57
N ARG A 79 30.11 -20.10 6.38
CA ARG A 79 30.27 -18.66 6.12
C ARG A 79 29.73 -18.21 4.75
N LEU A 80 29.62 -19.12 3.78
CA LEU A 80 28.95 -18.85 2.50
C LEU A 80 27.42 -18.82 2.68
N PHE A 81 26.88 -19.69 3.52
CA PHE A 81 25.47 -19.64 3.90
C PHE A 81 25.14 -18.37 4.69
N ASP A 82 26.00 -17.94 5.62
CA ASP A 82 25.88 -16.66 6.34
C ASP A 82 25.79 -15.48 5.35
N LEU A 83 26.67 -15.46 4.35
CA LEU A 83 26.64 -14.45 3.28
C LEU A 83 25.34 -14.51 2.46
N LEU A 84 24.77 -15.69 2.20
CA LEU A 84 23.48 -15.80 1.50
C LEU A 84 22.34 -15.15 2.28
N PHE A 85 22.37 -15.13 3.62
CA PHE A 85 21.39 -14.39 4.41
C PHE A 85 21.53 -12.87 4.22
N GLU A 86 22.75 -12.35 4.14
CA GLU A 86 22.99 -10.93 3.87
C GLU A 86 22.54 -10.55 2.45
N VAL A 87 22.84 -11.40 1.46
CA VAL A 87 22.41 -11.21 0.07
C VAL A 87 20.90 -11.25 -0.06
N ARG A 88 20.20 -12.08 0.75
CA ARG A 88 18.74 -12.10 0.82
C ARG A 88 18.17 -10.76 1.25
N ASP A 89 18.74 -10.16 2.29
CA ASP A 89 18.22 -8.91 2.83
C ASP A 89 18.39 -7.78 1.80
N GLN A 90 19.53 -7.76 1.09
CA GLN A 90 19.74 -6.88 -0.06
C GLN A 90 18.75 -7.14 -1.21
N TYR A 91 18.49 -8.40 -1.55
CA TYR A 91 17.50 -8.78 -2.56
C TYR A 91 16.10 -8.27 -2.21
N ASN A 92 15.67 -8.47 -0.96
CA ASN A 92 14.39 -7.98 -0.47
C ASN A 92 14.28 -6.45 -0.55
N GLU A 93 15.33 -5.72 -0.17
CA GLU A 93 15.35 -4.27 -0.31
C GLU A 93 15.25 -3.81 -1.77
N THR A 94 15.92 -4.53 -2.68
CA THR A 94 15.87 -4.25 -4.12
C THR A 94 14.47 -4.52 -4.69
N LEU A 95 13.83 -5.62 -4.29
CA LEU A 95 12.43 -5.90 -4.64
C LEU A 95 11.51 -4.79 -4.11
N LEU A 96 11.66 -4.37 -2.85
CA LEU A 96 10.80 -3.34 -2.27
C LEU A 96 10.92 -2.01 -3.02
N LYS A 97 12.13 -1.61 -3.45
CA LYS A 97 12.34 -0.43 -4.31
C LYS A 97 11.63 -0.58 -5.66
N LYS A 98 11.79 -1.73 -6.34
CA LYS A 98 11.16 -1.98 -7.65
C LYS A 98 9.63 -1.95 -7.55
N TRP A 99 9.05 -2.58 -6.52
CA TRP A 99 7.59 -2.59 -6.33
C TRP A 99 7.03 -1.25 -5.85
N ALA A 100 7.84 -0.39 -5.20
CA ALA A 100 7.45 0.98 -4.90
C ALA A 100 7.17 1.79 -6.16
N VAL A 101 7.92 1.54 -7.25
CA VAL A 101 7.70 2.18 -8.56
C VAL A 101 6.43 1.62 -9.19
N VAL A 102 6.29 0.29 -9.22
CA VAL A 102 5.10 -0.38 -9.78
C VAL A 102 3.80 0.09 -9.11
N PHE A 103 3.77 0.16 -7.78
CA PHE A 103 2.59 0.67 -7.07
C PHE A 103 2.29 2.13 -7.38
N ARG A 104 3.33 2.96 -7.53
CA ARG A 104 3.16 4.36 -7.91
C ARG A 104 2.55 4.50 -9.30
N GLU A 105 3.05 3.72 -10.27
CA GLU A 105 2.51 3.68 -11.62
C GLU A 105 1.04 3.22 -11.63
N ILE A 106 0.69 2.19 -10.84
CA ILE A 106 -0.69 1.74 -10.69
C ILE A 106 -1.57 2.88 -10.18
N PHE A 107 -1.18 3.58 -9.11
CA PHE A 107 -1.95 4.71 -8.59
C PHE A 107 -2.03 5.89 -9.56
N GLU A 108 -0.96 6.16 -10.32
CA GLU A 108 -0.97 7.25 -11.31
C GLU A 108 -1.83 6.93 -12.54
N SER A 109 -1.96 5.66 -12.89
CA SER A 109 -2.80 5.20 -14.01
C SER A 109 -4.26 4.93 -13.65
N ASP A 110 -4.59 4.86 -12.36
CA ASP A 110 -5.95 4.54 -11.90
C ASP A 110 -6.92 5.68 -12.19
N ASN A 111 -8.16 5.32 -12.53
CA ASN A 111 -9.22 6.28 -12.80
C ASN A 111 -10.11 6.57 -11.57
N TYR A 112 -9.81 5.92 -10.43
CA TYR A 112 -10.51 6.08 -9.16
C TYR A 112 -12.04 6.03 -9.30
N SER A 113 -12.53 5.10 -10.13
CA SER A 113 -13.97 4.87 -10.31
C SER A 113 -14.33 3.39 -10.11
N PRO A 114 -15.59 3.09 -9.71
CA PRO A 114 -16.10 1.72 -9.64
C PRO A 114 -15.94 1.00 -10.99
N ILE A 115 -15.46 -0.25 -10.97
CA ILE A 115 -15.23 -1.02 -12.20
C ILE A 115 -16.59 -1.36 -12.85
N PRO A 116 -16.87 -0.88 -14.07
CA PRO A 116 -18.05 -1.31 -14.82
C PRO A 116 -17.84 -2.72 -15.35
N VAL A 117 -18.89 -3.54 -15.28
CA VAL A 117 -18.89 -4.91 -15.78
C VAL A 117 -20.17 -5.10 -16.59
N GLU A 118 -20.02 -5.22 -17.91
CA GLU A 118 -21.15 -5.33 -18.84
C GLU A 118 -21.55 -6.78 -19.09
N THR A 119 -20.63 -7.73 -18.92
CA THR A 119 -20.86 -9.14 -19.22
C THR A 119 -20.40 -10.07 -18.10
N GLU A 120 -20.95 -11.29 -18.09
CA GLU A 120 -20.51 -12.33 -17.16
C GLU A 120 -19.05 -12.74 -17.39
N GLU A 121 -18.56 -12.62 -18.63
CA GLU A 121 -17.16 -12.89 -18.98
C GLU A 121 -16.21 -11.89 -18.34
N GLU A 122 -16.54 -10.60 -18.38
CA GLU A 122 -15.78 -9.54 -17.70
C GLU A 122 -15.81 -9.73 -16.18
N TYR A 123 -16.95 -10.11 -15.62
CA TYR A 123 -17.07 -10.43 -14.19
C TYR A 123 -16.13 -11.56 -13.79
N LYS A 124 -16.13 -12.66 -14.57
CA LYS A 124 -15.24 -13.82 -14.37
C LYS A 124 -13.77 -13.43 -14.52
N LEU A 125 -13.43 -12.55 -15.45
CA LEU A 125 -12.06 -12.06 -15.61
C LEU A 125 -11.58 -11.32 -14.35
N VAL A 126 -12.38 -10.41 -13.81
CA VAL A 126 -12.01 -9.66 -12.60
C VAL A 126 -11.95 -10.58 -11.38
N THR A 127 -12.96 -11.44 -11.18
CA THR A 127 -13.02 -12.38 -10.05
C THR A 127 -11.93 -13.46 -10.10
N SER A 128 -11.44 -13.82 -11.29
CA SER A 128 -10.29 -14.73 -11.42
C SER A 128 -8.97 -14.09 -10.96
N ARG A 129 -8.84 -12.77 -11.10
CA ARG A 129 -7.66 -12.01 -10.68
C ARG A 129 -7.73 -11.60 -9.22
N PHE A 130 -8.92 -11.27 -8.74
CA PHE A 130 -9.16 -10.80 -7.39
C PHE A 130 -10.36 -11.54 -6.78
N PRO A 131 -10.17 -12.26 -5.66
CA PRO A 131 -11.24 -13.01 -5.02
C PRO A 131 -12.26 -12.05 -4.39
N PHE A 132 -13.27 -11.67 -5.16
CA PHE A 132 -14.38 -10.83 -4.74
C PHE A 132 -15.65 -11.65 -4.61
N HIS A 133 -16.30 -11.56 -3.45
CA HIS A 133 -17.56 -12.24 -3.17
C HIS A 133 -18.50 -11.24 -2.50
N ASP A 134 -19.56 -10.86 -3.21
CA ASP A 134 -20.61 -9.99 -2.70
C ASP A 134 -21.97 -10.54 -3.14
N PRO A 135 -22.76 -11.12 -2.21
CA PRO A 135 -24.04 -11.74 -2.53
C PRO A 135 -25.07 -10.77 -3.12
N GLU A 136 -24.95 -9.47 -2.83
CA GLU A 136 -25.88 -8.46 -3.33
C GLU A 136 -25.57 -8.11 -4.78
N ILE A 137 -24.29 -8.01 -5.14
CA ILE A 137 -23.82 -7.71 -6.50
C ILE A 137 -23.93 -8.95 -7.41
N GLU A 138 -23.73 -10.14 -6.86
CA GLU A 138 -23.89 -11.39 -7.62
C GLU A 138 -25.31 -11.57 -8.14
N LYS A 139 -26.32 -11.16 -7.35
CA LYS A 139 -27.75 -11.24 -7.71
C LYS A 139 -28.20 -10.18 -8.71
N GLN A 140 -27.43 -9.12 -8.94
CA GLN A 140 -27.79 -8.06 -9.88
C GLN A 140 -27.62 -8.53 -11.33
N ASP A 141 -28.54 -8.11 -12.20
CA ASP A 141 -28.42 -8.27 -13.64
C ASP A 141 -27.32 -7.36 -14.20
N PHE A 142 -26.78 -7.72 -15.36
CA PHE A 142 -25.80 -6.90 -16.06
C PHE A 142 -26.49 -5.72 -16.79
N PRO A 143 -25.83 -4.54 -16.89
CA PRO A 143 -24.48 -4.22 -16.42
C PRO A 143 -24.44 -3.90 -14.92
N LYS A 144 -23.40 -4.41 -14.23
CA LYS A 144 -23.18 -4.17 -12.80
C LYS A 144 -21.85 -3.46 -12.55
N LYS A 145 -21.75 -2.80 -11.39
CA LYS A 145 -20.55 -2.03 -11.02
C LYS A 145 -19.95 -2.63 -9.75
N LEU A 146 -18.67 -2.95 -9.81
CA LEU A 146 -17.93 -3.38 -8.64
C LEU A 146 -17.49 -2.14 -7.84
N PRO A 147 -17.60 -2.15 -6.51
CA PRO A 147 -17.38 -0.96 -5.68
C PRO A 147 -15.92 -0.46 -5.68
N MET A 148 -14.96 -1.34 -5.92
CA MET A 148 -13.53 -1.01 -6.02
C MET A 148 -13.14 -0.49 -7.41
N SER A 149 -12.01 0.22 -7.50
CA SER A 149 -11.39 0.58 -8.77
C SER A 149 -10.38 -0.48 -9.25
N GLN A 150 -9.87 -0.31 -10.48
CA GLN A 150 -8.92 -1.23 -11.12
C GLN A 150 -7.59 -1.35 -10.36
N SER A 151 -7.22 -0.37 -9.53
CA SER A 151 -6.01 -0.46 -8.71
C SER A 151 -6.05 -1.62 -7.72
N VAL A 152 -7.23 -2.01 -7.19
CA VAL A 152 -7.32 -3.08 -6.17
C VAL A 152 -6.92 -4.46 -6.74
N PRO A 153 -7.54 -4.97 -7.83
CA PRO A 153 -7.09 -6.21 -8.47
C PRO A 153 -5.64 -6.17 -8.95
N GLN A 154 -5.17 -5.02 -9.44
CA GLN A 154 -3.79 -4.87 -9.91
C GLN A 154 -2.80 -4.96 -8.75
N ILE A 155 -3.02 -4.23 -7.65
CA ILE A 155 -2.18 -4.30 -6.45
C ILE A 155 -2.16 -5.72 -5.90
N TYR A 156 -3.30 -6.38 -5.78
CA TYR A 156 -3.38 -7.77 -5.32
C TYR A 156 -2.52 -8.72 -6.18
N THR A 157 -2.61 -8.58 -7.51
CA THR A 157 -1.78 -9.34 -8.44
C THR A 157 -0.29 -9.06 -8.23
N GLN A 158 0.10 -7.79 -8.11
CA GLN A 158 1.51 -7.42 -7.90
C GLN A 158 2.07 -7.89 -6.55
N VAL A 159 1.24 -7.95 -5.51
CA VAL A 159 1.64 -8.54 -4.22
C VAL A 159 1.86 -10.05 -4.36
N LYS A 160 1.03 -10.77 -5.13
CA LYS A 160 1.28 -12.19 -5.43
C LYS A 160 2.58 -12.39 -6.21
N GLU A 161 2.86 -11.55 -7.20
CA GLU A 161 4.13 -11.57 -7.95
C GLU A 161 5.34 -11.30 -7.03
N PHE A 162 5.22 -10.37 -6.08
CA PHE A 162 6.25 -10.15 -5.07
C PHE A 162 6.50 -11.39 -4.20
N ILE A 163 5.43 -12.06 -3.77
CA ILE A 163 5.51 -13.29 -2.96
C ILE A 163 6.23 -14.37 -3.77
N TYR A 164 5.89 -14.56 -5.05
CA TYR A 164 6.60 -15.49 -5.93
C TYR A 164 8.08 -15.12 -6.11
N ALA A 165 8.40 -13.85 -6.32
CA ALA A 165 9.78 -13.39 -6.44
C ALA A 165 10.59 -13.65 -5.15
N SER A 166 9.95 -13.50 -3.98
CA SER A 166 10.54 -13.79 -2.67
C SER A 166 10.70 -15.31 -2.44
N LEU A 167 9.76 -16.11 -2.93
CA LEU A 167 9.83 -17.57 -2.88
C LEU A 167 10.98 -18.10 -3.76
N LYS A 168 11.13 -17.57 -4.98
CA LYS A 168 12.20 -17.94 -5.93
C LYS A 168 13.60 -17.78 -5.33
N PHE A 169 13.81 -16.76 -4.48
CA PHE A 169 15.08 -16.61 -3.77
C PHE A 169 15.31 -17.71 -2.73
N SER A 170 14.24 -18.17 -2.09
CA SER A 170 14.27 -19.17 -1.01
C SER A 170 14.51 -20.59 -1.49
N GLU A 171 14.23 -20.86 -2.76
CA GLU A 171 14.53 -22.14 -3.41
C GLU A 171 16.03 -22.46 -3.26
N SER A 172 16.39 -23.73 -3.11
CA SER A 172 17.79 -24.20 -2.99
C SER A 172 18.58 -23.70 -1.76
N LEU A 173 17.95 -23.07 -0.77
CA LEU A 173 18.62 -22.70 0.50
C LEU A 173 18.56 -23.80 1.59
N HIS A 174 18.15 -25.02 1.23
CA HIS A 174 17.96 -26.17 2.15
C HIS A 174 17.14 -25.87 3.41
N ARG A 175 16.21 -24.91 3.32
CA ARG A 175 15.35 -24.54 4.45
C ARG A 175 14.12 -25.41 4.56
N SER A 176 13.60 -25.50 5.77
CA SER A 176 12.30 -26.11 6.03
C SER A 176 11.17 -25.25 5.44
N SER A 177 10.06 -25.89 5.06
CA SER A 177 8.89 -25.17 4.55
C SER A 177 8.36 -24.12 5.53
N THR A 178 8.46 -24.36 6.84
CA THR A 178 8.04 -23.43 7.90
C THR A 178 8.91 -22.17 7.97
N GLU A 179 10.22 -22.28 7.75
CA GLU A 179 11.11 -21.11 7.70
C GLU A 179 10.87 -20.25 6.45
N ILE A 180 10.59 -20.88 5.31
CA ILE A 180 10.23 -20.18 4.08
C ILE A 180 8.92 -19.42 4.28
N ASP A 181 7.93 -20.08 4.88
CA ASP A 181 6.61 -19.55 5.19
C ASP A 181 6.64 -18.32 6.12
N ASP A 182 7.40 -18.37 7.23
CA ASP A 182 7.60 -17.20 8.10
C ASP A 182 8.35 -16.06 7.37
N MET A 183 9.34 -16.39 6.55
CA MET A 183 10.10 -15.41 5.77
C MET A 183 9.23 -14.70 4.71
N LEU A 184 8.36 -15.43 4.02
CA LEU A 184 7.42 -14.86 3.05
C LEU A 184 6.42 -13.92 3.72
N ARG A 185 5.91 -14.28 4.90
CA ARG A 185 5.00 -13.38 5.63
C ARG A 185 5.72 -12.13 6.14
N LYS A 186 6.94 -12.24 6.65
CA LYS A 186 7.74 -11.08 7.07
C LYS A 186 8.06 -10.13 5.91
N SER A 187 8.51 -10.66 4.77
CA SER A 187 8.80 -9.85 3.57
C SER A 187 7.53 -9.19 2.99
N THR A 188 6.43 -9.93 2.92
CA THR A 188 5.12 -9.39 2.50
C THR A 188 4.63 -8.30 3.46
N ASN A 189 4.80 -8.49 4.76
CA ASN A 189 4.49 -7.47 5.76
C ASN A 189 5.29 -6.20 5.56
N LEU A 190 6.58 -6.31 5.22
CA LEU A 190 7.41 -5.15 4.92
C LEU A 190 6.94 -4.44 3.64
N LEU A 191 6.54 -5.19 2.60
CA LEU A 191 5.94 -4.63 1.40
C LEU A 191 4.67 -3.84 1.71
N LEU A 192 3.75 -4.41 2.49
CA LEU A 192 2.49 -3.76 2.84
C LEU A 192 2.72 -2.53 3.73
N THR A 193 3.40 -2.71 4.86
CA THR A 193 3.53 -1.70 5.92
C THR A 193 4.46 -0.55 5.56
N ARG A 194 5.52 -0.80 4.79
CA ARG A 194 6.52 0.22 4.44
C ARG A 194 6.28 0.78 3.05
N THR A 195 6.19 -0.09 2.05
CA THR A 195 6.19 0.33 0.65
C THR A 195 4.81 0.79 0.20
N LEU A 196 3.81 -0.09 0.28
CA LEU A 196 2.45 0.23 -0.15
C LEU A 196 1.83 1.33 0.72
N SER A 197 2.03 1.27 2.03
CA SER A 197 1.63 2.33 2.96
C SER A 197 2.22 3.69 2.59
N SER A 198 3.53 3.76 2.29
CA SER A 198 4.16 5.01 1.87
C SER A 198 3.59 5.52 0.55
N CYS A 199 3.34 4.65 -0.42
CA CYS A 199 2.68 5.02 -1.67
C CYS A 199 1.27 5.58 -1.45
N LEU A 200 0.47 4.95 -0.58
CA LEU A 200 -0.87 5.43 -0.22
C LEU A 200 -0.83 6.79 0.50
N GLN A 201 0.07 6.98 1.45
CA GLN A 201 0.23 8.25 2.15
C GLN A 201 0.66 9.38 1.21
N ASN A 202 1.56 9.09 0.27
CA ASN A 202 1.96 10.05 -0.75
C ASN A 202 0.82 10.38 -1.72
N LEU A 203 -0.02 9.39 -2.04
CA LEU A 203 -1.21 9.58 -2.87
C LEU A 203 -2.24 10.48 -2.16
N ILE A 204 -2.57 10.19 -0.91
CA ILE A 204 -3.56 10.96 -0.12
C ILE A 204 -3.13 12.42 0.05
N LYS A 205 -1.82 12.66 0.23
CA LYS A 205 -1.26 14.01 0.39
C LYS A 205 -1.03 14.77 -0.93
N LYS A 206 -1.43 14.23 -2.08
CA LYS A 206 -1.31 14.95 -3.36
C LYS A 206 -2.18 16.21 -3.30
N PRO A 207 -1.66 17.40 -3.66
CA PRO A 207 -2.38 18.67 -3.50
C PRO A 207 -3.71 18.71 -4.27
N HIS A 208 -3.73 18.12 -5.47
CA HIS A 208 -4.88 18.16 -6.37
C HIS A 208 -5.80 16.93 -6.29
N ILE A 209 -5.70 16.12 -5.23
CA ILE A 209 -6.61 14.98 -5.08
C ILE A 209 -8.04 15.46 -4.81
N GLY A 210 -9.01 14.88 -5.52
CA GLY A 210 -10.42 15.20 -5.41
C GLY A 210 -11.12 14.48 -4.26
N LEU A 211 -12.27 15.00 -3.80
CA LEU A 211 -13.09 14.36 -2.76
C LEU A 211 -13.58 12.98 -3.19
N THR A 212 -14.00 12.82 -4.45
CA THR A 212 -14.45 11.54 -5.02
C THR A 212 -13.31 10.51 -5.07
N GLU A 213 -12.09 10.95 -5.39
CA GLU A 213 -10.90 10.09 -5.40
C GLU A 213 -10.56 9.61 -3.99
N LEU A 214 -10.63 10.49 -2.99
CA LEU A 214 -10.43 10.13 -1.57
C LEU A 214 -11.47 9.11 -1.10
N VAL A 215 -12.74 9.29 -1.47
CA VAL A 215 -13.81 8.32 -1.18
C VAL A 215 -13.48 6.96 -1.80
N GLN A 216 -13.08 6.94 -3.08
CA GLN A 216 -12.71 5.70 -3.75
C GLN A 216 -11.49 5.04 -3.10
N ILE A 217 -10.49 5.81 -2.65
CA ILE A 217 -9.34 5.29 -1.90
C ILE A 217 -9.80 4.61 -0.60
N ILE A 218 -10.74 5.19 0.15
CA ILE A 218 -11.30 4.56 1.35
C ILE A 218 -11.94 3.21 1.03
N ILE A 219 -12.74 3.15 -0.03
CA ILE A 219 -13.38 1.91 -0.49
C ILE A 219 -12.31 0.88 -0.89
N ASN A 220 -11.32 1.30 -1.69
CA ASN A 220 -10.24 0.45 -2.16
C ASN A 220 -9.40 -0.12 -1.01
N THR A 221 -9.06 0.69 0.00
CA THR A 221 -8.32 0.21 1.19
C THR A 221 -9.13 -0.81 1.99
N THR A 222 -10.47 -0.74 1.96
CA THR A 222 -11.33 -1.74 2.61
C THR A 222 -11.27 -3.08 1.90
N HIS A 223 -11.29 -3.08 0.57
CA HIS A 223 -11.14 -4.32 -0.21
C HIS A 223 -9.71 -4.89 -0.15
N LEU A 224 -8.68 -4.05 -0.16
CA LEU A 224 -7.29 -4.48 0.04
C LEU A 224 -7.05 -5.07 1.44
N GLU A 225 -7.72 -4.54 2.47
CA GLU A 225 -7.71 -5.12 3.81
C GLU A 225 -8.29 -6.54 3.81
N GLN A 226 -9.45 -6.74 3.17
CA GLN A 226 -10.05 -8.06 3.02
C GLN A 226 -9.14 -9.01 2.23
N ALA A 227 -8.47 -8.48 1.19
CA ALA A 227 -7.55 -9.22 0.34
C ALA A 227 -6.39 -9.88 1.09
N CYS A 228 -5.99 -9.31 2.24
CA CYS A 228 -4.90 -9.84 3.05
C CYS A 228 -5.17 -11.26 3.56
N LYS A 229 -6.45 -11.62 3.82
CA LYS A 229 -6.80 -12.99 4.21
C LYS A 229 -6.50 -13.98 3.09
N TYR A 230 -6.84 -13.63 1.85
CA TYR A 230 -6.55 -14.47 0.69
C TYR A 230 -5.05 -14.53 0.39
N LEU A 231 -4.28 -13.47 0.72
CA LEU A 231 -2.82 -13.51 0.62
C LEU A 231 -2.20 -14.45 1.68
N GLU A 232 -2.74 -14.49 2.90
CA GLU A 232 -2.31 -15.43 3.94
C GLU A 232 -2.56 -16.88 3.52
N GLU A 233 -3.75 -17.18 2.99
CA GLU A 233 -4.10 -18.49 2.44
C GLU A 233 -3.20 -18.84 1.26
N PHE A 234 -2.94 -17.88 0.37
CA PHE A 234 -2.04 -18.07 -0.77
C PHE A 234 -0.62 -18.43 -0.33
N ILE A 235 -0.03 -17.73 0.65
CA ILE A 235 1.30 -18.06 1.19
C ILE A 235 1.30 -19.46 1.80
N THR A 236 0.26 -19.81 2.54
CA THR A 236 0.13 -21.13 3.18
C THR A 236 0.04 -22.26 2.14
N ASN A 237 -0.70 -22.02 1.06
CA ASN A 237 -0.86 -22.98 -0.04
C ASN A 237 0.44 -23.22 -0.81
N ILE A 238 1.22 -22.17 -1.09
CA ILE A 238 2.48 -22.32 -1.85
C ILE A 238 3.60 -22.95 -1.00
N THR A 239 3.55 -22.82 0.32
CA THR A 239 4.55 -23.42 1.23
C THR A 239 4.16 -24.81 1.74
N ASN A 240 2.91 -25.23 1.53
CA ASN A 240 2.34 -26.49 2.05
C ASN A 240 2.45 -26.65 3.58
N VAL A 241 2.45 -25.54 4.32
CA VAL A 241 2.47 -25.55 5.79
C VAL A 241 1.04 -25.66 6.32
N SER A 242 0.82 -26.46 7.38
CA SER A 242 -0.51 -26.60 7.97
C SER A 242 -0.99 -25.28 8.60
N PRO A 243 -2.24 -24.84 8.35
CA PRO A 243 -2.84 -23.67 8.99
C PRO A 243 -2.93 -23.78 10.52
N GLU A 244 -2.91 -25.00 11.07
CA GLU A 244 -3.09 -25.28 12.51
C GLU A 244 -1.86 -24.97 13.37
N THR A 245 -0.76 -24.52 12.76
CA THR A 245 0.45 -24.15 13.50
C THR A 245 0.21 -22.81 14.22
N VAL A 246 -0.07 -22.88 15.53
CA VAL A 246 -0.52 -21.79 16.45
C VAL A 246 0.38 -20.53 16.49
N HIS A 247 1.53 -20.52 15.80
CA HIS A 247 2.52 -19.43 15.82
C HIS A 247 2.75 -18.73 14.47
N THR A 248 1.82 -18.88 13.52
CA THR A 248 1.99 -18.29 12.18
C THR A 248 1.78 -16.77 12.22
N THR A 249 2.81 -16.00 11.83
CA THR A 249 2.80 -14.53 11.76
C THR A 249 1.71 -14.06 10.79
N ARG A 250 0.65 -13.41 11.26
CA ARG A 250 -0.39 -12.84 10.37
C ARG A 250 0.12 -11.66 9.55
N LEU A 251 -0.57 -11.36 8.45
CA LEU A 251 -0.29 -10.16 7.68
C LEU A 251 -0.83 -8.92 8.41
N TYR A 252 0.00 -7.88 8.52
CA TYR A 252 -0.34 -6.58 9.12
C TYR A 252 -1.13 -5.67 8.16
N GLY A 253 -1.89 -6.27 7.23
CA GLY A 253 -2.77 -5.52 6.33
C GLY A 253 -3.81 -4.71 7.09
N LEU A 254 -4.36 -5.27 8.17
CA LEU A 254 -5.42 -4.64 8.96
C LEU A 254 -4.98 -3.31 9.59
N SER A 255 -3.79 -3.23 10.20
CA SER A 255 -3.30 -1.96 10.75
C SER A 255 -2.94 -0.98 9.64
N THR A 256 -2.23 -1.45 8.61
CA THR A 256 -1.73 -0.60 7.52
C THR A 256 -2.84 0.11 6.76
N PHE A 257 -3.85 -0.65 6.32
CA PHE A 257 -4.95 -0.07 5.54
C PHE A 257 -5.91 0.73 6.41
N LYS A 258 -6.02 0.40 7.70
CA LYS A 258 -6.77 1.21 8.65
C LYS A 258 -6.12 2.59 8.82
N ASP A 259 -4.80 2.67 8.98
CA ASP A 259 -4.08 3.96 9.11
C ASP A 259 -4.21 4.80 7.84
N ALA A 260 -4.06 4.18 6.66
CA ALA A 260 -4.29 4.85 5.38
C ALA A 260 -5.73 5.38 5.24
N ARG A 261 -6.72 4.61 5.70
CA ARG A 261 -8.12 5.03 5.71
C ARG A 261 -8.35 6.24 6.60
N HIS A 262 -7.84 6.23 7.84
CA HIS A 262 -7.97 7.39 8.74
C HIS A 262 -7.30 8.64 8.15
N ALA A 263 -6.17 8.49 7.47
CA ALA A 263 -5.52 9.61 6.78
C ALA A 263 -6.39 10.16 5.64
N ALA A 264 -7.00 9.30 4.82
CA ALA A 264 -7.92 9.71 3.77
C ALA A 264 -9.20 10.37 4.32
N GLU A 265 -9.77 9.83 5.41
CA GLU A 265 -10.91 10.41 6.11
C GLU A 265 -10.60 11.83 6.62
N GLY A 266 -9.44 12.02 7.24
CA GLY A 266 -8.97 13.33 7.69
C GLY A 266 -8.87 14.33 6.53
N GLU A 267 -8.29 13.91 5.41
CA GLU A 267 -8.15 14.76 4.21
C GLU A 267 -9.52 15.13 3.61
N ILE A 268 -10.51 14.22 3.65
CA ILE A 268 -11.90 14.55 3.25
C ILE A 268 -12.44 15.69 4.10
N TYR A 269 -12.29 15.63 5.43
CA TYR A 269 -12.78 16.69 6.31
C TYR A 269 -12.10 18.03 6.02
N THR A 270 -10.78 18.02 5.84
CA THR A 270 -10.01 19.21 5.50
C THR A 270 -10.43 19.82 4.17
N LYS A 271 -10.54 19.02 3.10
CA LYS A 271 -10.95 19.52 1.78
C LYS A 271 -12.39 19.99 1.73
N LEU A 272 -13.28 19.32 2.47
CA LEU A 272 -14.67 19.73 2.57
C LEU A 272 -14.79 21.10 3.24
N ASN A 273 -14.08 21.31 4.35
CA ASN A 273 -14.04 22.60 5.03
C ASN A 273 -13.39 23.70 4.18
N GLN A 274 -12.29 23.39 3.47
CA GLN A 274 -11.68 24.32 2.52
C GLN A 274 -12.65 24.74 1.41
N LYS A 275 -13.44 23.80 0.87
CA LYS A 275 -14.46 24.11 -0.14
C LYS A 275 -15.57 24.99 0.44
N ILE A 276 -16.00 24.74 1.68
CA ILE A 276 -16.94 25.63 2.37
C ILE A 276 -16.35 27.04 2.48
N ASP A 277 -15.08 27.17 2.88
CA ASP A 277 -14.41 28.46 2.99
C ASP A 277 -14.33 29.20 1.64
N GLU A 278 -14.05 28.50 0.54
CA GLU A 278 -14.06 29.07 -0.82
C GLU A 278 -15.44 29.66 -1.18
N PHE A 279 -16.54 28.99 -0.83
CA PHE A 279 -17.88 29.53 -1.06
C PHE A 279 -18.21 30.70 -0.13
N ILE A 280 -17.82 30.62 1.14
CA ILE A 280 -18.06 31.68 2.13
C ILE A 280 -17.30 32.96 1.77
N GLN A 281 -16.13 32.87 1.14
CA GLN A 281 -15.39 34.03 0.63
C GLN A 281 -16.14 34.81 -0.47
N LEU A 282 -17.16 34.20 -1.10
CA LEU A 282 -18.02 34.87 -2.08
C LEU A 282 -19.19 35.62 -1.41
N ALA A 283 -19.34 35.52 -0.09
CA ALA A 283 -20.37 36.23 0.64
C ALA A 283 -20.12 37.74 0.57
N ASP A 284 -21.08 38.47 0.00
CA ASP A 284 -21.06 39.92 -0.14
C ASP A 284 -22.32 40.50 0.51
N TYR A 285 -22.33 40.51 1.85
CA TYR A 285 -23.44 41.04 2.62
C TYR A 285 -23.38 42.57 2.68
N GLU A 286 -24.41 43.24 2.18
CA GLU A 286 -24.62 44.66 2.42
C GLU A 286 -25.25 44.88 3.81
N TRP A 287 -24.41 44.93 4.85
CA TRP A 287 -24.85 45.03 6.25
C TRP A 287 -25.68 46.28 6.58
N SER A 288 -25.68 47.29 5.71
CA SER A 288 -26.48 48.53 5.81
C SER A 288 -27.80 48.50 5.03
N MET A 289 -28.18 47.39 4.39
CA MET A 289 -29.38 47.33 3.54
C MET A 289 -30.68 47.64 4.31
N ALA A 290 -31.58 48.39 3.69
CA ALA A 290 -32.81 48.83 4.35
C ALA A 290 -33.83 47.67 4.53
N GLU A 291 -33.95 46.81 3.52
CA GLU A 291 -34.85 45.66 3.48
C GLU A 291 -34.10 44.46 2.86
N SER A 292 -34.52 43.23 3.18
CA SER A 292 -33.96 42.00 2.60
C SER A 292 -34.33 41.84 1.12
N ASP A 293 -33.50 41.12 0.36
CA ASP A 293 -33.79 40.75 -1.04
C ASP A 293 -34.92 39.71 -1.17
N GLY A 294 -35.37 39.13 -0.04
CA GLY A 294 -36.50 38.20 0.02
C GLY A 294 -36.21 36.79 -0.50
N ARG A 295 -34.95 36.48 -0.83
CA ARG A 295 -34.47 35.16 -1.25
C ARG A 295 -33.12 34.86 -0.61
N ALA A 296 -32.77 33.59 -0.46
CA ALA A 296 -31.44 33.20 0.00
C ALA A 296 -30.34 33.66 -0.97
N SER A 297 -29.16 33.94 -0.41
CA SER A 297 -27.96 34.37 -1.10
C SER A 297 -27.46 33.32 -2.08
N GLY A 298 -27.05 33.75 -3.28
CA GLY A 298 -26.64 32.83 -4.35
C GLY A 298 -25.48 31.91 -3.97
N TYR A 299 -24.45 32.47 -3.32
CA TYR A 299 -23.28 31.69 -2.87
C TYR A 299 -23.67 30.53 -1.95
N LEU A 300 -24.68 30.75 -1.09
CA LEU A 300 -25.12 29.77 -0.11
C LEU A 300 -25.95 28.66 -0.77
N MET A 301 -26.80 29.02 -1.73
CA MET A 301 -27.51 28.03 -2.55
C MET A 301 -26.53 27.14 -3.33
N ASP A 302 -25.48 27.73 -3.90
CA ASP A 302 -24.44 26.97 -4.60
C ASP A 302 -23.66 26.06 -3.64
N LEU A 303 -23.35 26.55 -2.43
CA LEU A 303 -22.73 25.74 -1.38
C LEU A 303 -23.61 24.55 -0.96
N ILE A 304 -24.90 24.79 -0.73
CA ILE A 304 -25.86 23.73 -0.38
C ILE A 304 -25.95 22.69 -1.49
N ASN A 305 -26.05 23.12 -2.75
CA ASN A 305 -26.06 22.22 -3.91
C ASN A 305 -24.77 21.38 -4.01
N PHE A 306 -23.62 22.00 -3.73
CA PHE A 306 -22.33 21.32 -3.66
C PHE A 306 -22.30 20.26 -2.54
N LEU A 307 -22.68 20.62 -1.31
CA LEU A 307 -22.73 19.71 -0.18
C LEU A 307 -23.70 18.55 -0.44
N ARG A 308 -24.87 18.85 -1.03
CA ARG A 308 -25.86 17.83 -1.39
C ARG A 308 -25.28 16.80 -2.35
N SER A 309 -24.65 17.27 -3.43
CA SER A 309 -24.01 16.42 -4.44
C SER A 309 -22.85 15.62 -3.86
N THR A 310 -22.03 16.23 -3.00
CA THR A 310 -20.89 15.58 -2.35
C THR A 310 -21.34 14.48 -1.40
N PHE A 311 -22.35 14.75 -0.56
CA PHE A 311 -22.84 13.77 0.40
C PHE A 311 -23.57 12.59 -0.26
N GLN A 312 -24.14 12.76 -1.46
CA GLN A 312 -24.65 11.63 -2.23
C GLN A 312 -23.54 10.63 -2.58
N VAL A 313 -22.34 11.12 -2.93
CA VAL A 313 -21.17 10.25 -3.18
C VAL A 313 -20.73 9.53 -1.90
N PHE A 314 -20.86 10.18 -0.74
CA PHE A 314 -20.46 9.61 0.56
C PHE A 314 -21.38 8.48 1.05
N THR A 315 -22.51 8.21 0.39
CA THR A 315 -23.36 7.05 0.71
C THR A 315 -22.63 5.72 0.57
N HIS A 316 -21.55 5.68 -0.23
CA HIS A 316 -20.68 4.52 -0.39
C HIS A 316 -19.58 4.42 0.67
N LEU A 317 -19.44 5.41 1.55
CA LEU A 317 -18.53 5.35 2.69
C LEU A 317 -19.15 4.57 3.86
N PRO A 318 -18.33 4.05 4.80
CA PRO A 318 -18.84 3.55 6.07
C PRO A 318 -19.68 4.63 6.77
N GLY A 319 -20.87 4.26 7.27
CA GLY A 319 -21.84 5.24 7.78
C GLY A 319 -21.29 6.21 8.84
N LYS A 320 -20.37 5.75 9.69
CA LYS A 320 -19.70 6.62 10.68
C LYS A 320 -18.86 7.72 10.03
N VAL A 321 -18.18 7.43 8.92
CA VAL A 321 -17.34 8.39 8.20
C VAL A 321 -18.20 9.43 7.51
N ALA A 322 -19.25 8.99 6.81
CA ALA A 322 -20.20 9.90 6.14
C ALA A 322 -20.88 10.83 7.15
N GLN A 323 -21.33 10.29 8.30
CA GLN A 323 -21.94 11.06 9.37
C GLN A 323 -20.96 12.08 9.97
N THR A 324 -19.70 11.67 10.19
CA THR A 324 -18.66 12.55 10.74
C THR A 324 -18.31 13.67 9.75
N ALA A 325 -18.22 13.36 8.46
CA ALA A 325 -17.99 14.36 7.42
C ALA A 325 -19.12 15.39 7.37
N CYS A 326 -20.38 14.93 7.41
CA CYS A 326 -21.56 15.78 7.46
C CYS A 326 -21.54 16.69 8.70
N MET A 327 -21.33 16.12 9.88
CA MET A 327 -21.25 16.87 11.14
C MET A 327 -20.12 17.91 11.13
N SER A 328 -18.94 17.54 10.60
CA SER A 328 -17.79 18.44 10.47
C SER A 328 -18.12 19.62 9.57
N ALA A 329 -18.69 19.36 8.38
CA ALA A 329 -19.09 20.39 7.43
C ALA A 329 -20.14 21.34 8.01
N CYS A 330 -21.21 20.81 8.61
CA CYS A 330 -22.27 21.62 9.21
C CYS A 330 -21.74 22.48 10.36
N LYS A 331 -20.90 21.90 11.22
CA LYS A 331 -20.25 22.64 12.30
C LYS A 331 -19.35 23.75 11.77
N HIS A 332 -18.57 23.47 10.73
CA HIS A 332 -17.69 24.45 10.11
C HIS A 332 -18.48 25.59 9.49
N LEU A 333 -19.51 25.27 8.69
CA LEU A 333 -20.43 26.25 8.11
C LEU A 333 -21.10 27.12 9.18
N SER A 334 -21.68 26.52 10.21
CA SER A 334 -22.32 27.24 11.32
C SER A 334 -21.33 28.18 12.03
N THR A 335 -20.10 27.72 12.24
CA THR A 335 -19.04 28.54 12.86
C THR A 335 -18.66 29.71 11.96
N SER A 336 -18.49 29.48 10.65
CA SER A 336 -18.16 30.54 9.68
C SER A 336 -19.27 31.58 9.54
N LEU A 337 -20.53 31.14 9.49
CA LEU A 337 -21.70 32.03 9.50
C LEU A 337 -21.73 32.91 10.76
N MET A 338 -21.51 32.31 11.93
CA MET A 338 -21.43 33.05 13.20
C MET A 338 -20.27 34.05 13.21
N GLN A 339 -19.11 33.68 12.66
CA GLN A 339 -17.95 34.57 12.58
C GLN A 339 -18.22 35.78 11.68
N MET A 340 -18.98 35.63 10.60
CA MET A 340 -19.38 36.77 9.76
C MET A 340 -20.21 37.80 10.54
N LEU A 341 -21.12 37.36 11.41
CA LEU A 341 -21.91 38.29 12.26
C LEU A 341 -21.07 38.97 13.36
N LEU A 342 -20.00 38.29 13.81
CA LEU A 342 -19.13 38.75 14.90
C LEU A 342 -17.86 39.46 14.39
N ASP A 343 -17.78 39.75 13.09
CA ASP A 343 -16.63 40.41 12.51
C ASP A 343 -16.45 41.81 13.14
N THR A 344 -15.24 42.05 13.66
CA THR A 344 -14.87 43.31 14.32
C THR A 344 -14.89 44.52 13.39
N GLU A 345 -14.84 44.32 12.08
CA GLU A 345 -14.98 45.38 11.08
C GLU A 345 -16.44 45.85 10.91
N LEU A 346 -17.43 45.06 11.37
CA LEU A 346 -18.84 45.43 11.33
C LEU A 346 -19.19 46.44 12.41
N LYS A 347 -19.26 47.72 12.02
CA LYS A 347 -19.64 48.81 12.93
C LYS A 347 -21.14 48.94 13.14
N GLN A 348 -21.95 48.49 12.19
CA GLN A 348 -23.40 48.58 12.25
C GLN A 348 -24.03 47.47 11.41
N ILE A 349 -25.12 46.90 11.92
CA ILE A 349 -25.93 45.90 11.23
C ILE A 349 -27.38 46.43 11.20
N SER A 350 -27.94 46.50 10.01
CA SER A 350 -29.33 46.89 9.77
C SER A 350 -30.31 45.71 9.99
N MET A 351 -31.59 46.02 10.22
CA MET A 351 -32.61 44.97 10.33
C MET A 351 -32.81 44.23 9.00
N GLY A 352 -32.69 44.93 7.85
CA GLY A 352 -32.77 44.31 6.52
C GLY A 352 -31.67 43.27 6.30
N ALA A 353 -30.44 43.58 6.72
CA ALA A 353 -29.31 42.63 6.64
C ALA A 353 -29.50 41.42 7.56
N ILE A 354 -30.02 41.62 8.78
CA ILE A 354 -30.34 40.49 9.69
C ILE A 354 -31.44 39.61 9.09
N GLN A 355 -32.46 40.21 8.47
CA GLN A 355 -33.52 39.44 7.80
C GLN A 355 -32.96 38.64 6.62
N GLN A 356 -32.07 39.22 5.82
CA GLN A 356 -31.39 38.52 4.74
C GLN A 356 -30.55 37.34 5.26
N PHE A 357 -29.73 37.58 6.28
CA PHE A 357 -28.94 36.53 6.93
C PHE A 357 -29.82 35.43 7.55
N ASN A 358 -30.99 35.80 8.10
CA ASN A 358 -31.94 34.83 8.64
C ASN A 358 -32.53 33.93 7.54
N LEU A 359 -32.81 34.45 6.34
CA LEU A 359 -33.23 33.63 5.19
C LEU A 359 -32.17 32.59 4.82
N ASP A 360 -30.91 33.00 4.89
CA ASP A 360 -29.75 32.15 4.61
C ASP A 360 -29.60 31.01 5.65
N VAL A 361 -29.71 31.34 6.94
CA VAL A 361 -29.69 30.34 8.02
C VAL A 361 -30.86 29.38 7.91
N MET A 362 -32.07 29.89 7.67
CA MET A 362 -33.27 29.05 7.49
C MET A 362 -33.09 28.04 6.35
N GLN A 363 -32.48 28.45 5.24
CA GLN A 363 -32.22 27.55 4.12
C GLN A 363 -31.24 26.43 4.49
N CYS A 364 -30.24 26.72 5.31
CA CYS A 364 -29.34 25.69 5.84
C CYS A 364 -30.05 24.71 6.78
N GLU A 365 -30.97 25.21 7.61
CA GLU A 365 -31.76 24.39 8.55
C GLU A 365 -32.75 23.47 7.82
N CYS A 366 -33.48 23.99 6.83
CA CYS A 366 -34.44 23.19 6.04
C CYS A 366 -33.79 21.99 5.35
N GLU A 367 -32.62 22.18 4.73
CA GLU A 367 -31.90 21.10 4.03
C GLU A 367 -31.34 20.04 4.98
N TYR A 368 -31.19 20.38 6.27
CA TYR A 368 -30.71 19.46 7.28
C TYR A 368 -31.85 18.67 7.94
N GLU A 369 -33.03 19.27 8.14
CA GLU A 369 -34.20 18.55 8.68
C GLU A 369 -34.73 17.45 7.74
N GLU A 370 -34.48 17.56 6.44
CA GLU A 370 -34.89 16.55 5.44
C GLU A 370 -33.99 15.29 5.40
N ARG A 371 -32.94 15.19 6.23
CA ARG A 371 -31.99 14.06 6.30
C ARG A 371 -31.91 13.42 7.68
#